data_AF-A0A2X3EW70-F1
#
_entry.id   AF-A0A2X3EW70-F1
#
_cell.length_a   1.000
_cell.length_b   1.000
_cell.length_c   1.000
_cell.angle_alpha   90.00
_cell.angle_beta   90.00
_cell.angle_gamma   90.00
#
_symmetry.space_group_name_H-M   'P 1'
#
loop_
_entity.id
_entity.type
_entity.pdbx_description
1 polymer ?
#
loop_
_entity_poly.entity_id
_entity_poly.type
_entity_poly.pdbx_seq_one_letter_code
_entity_poly.pdbx_strand_id
1 'polypeptide(L)'
;MRASEAVVKQRQAELDSTAKRHVRSNTLSQRGAVSAQQLDDDRAAAESARAALESAKAQVSAARAAIEAARTSIIQAQTRVEASQATERRILADIDDSELKAPATAAFSIASLSQAKSLAAGGRVLNMVDLADVYMTFFLPTEQAGSAGARQRSALGP
;
A
#
# COMPACT_ATOMS: atom_id res chain seq x y z
N MET A 1 -15.98 -1.15 25.12
CA MET A 1 -15.86 0.12 25.86
C MET A 1 -16.98 0.32 26.87
N ARG A 2 -18.27 0.40 26.49
CA ARG A 2 -19.39 0.55 27.44
C ARG A 2 -19.41 -0.48 28.58
N ALA A 3 -19.14 -1.76 28.27
CA ALA A 3 -19.06 -2.82 29.29
C ALA A 3 -17.92 -2.57 30.29
N SER A 4 -16.72 -2.24 29.82
CA SER A 4 -15.57 -1.94 30.68
C SER A 4 -15.79 -0.68 31.52
N GLU A 5 -16.44 0.35 30.96
CA GLU A 5 -16.83 1.57 31.69
C GLU A 5 -17.91 1.29 32.74
N ALA A 6 -18.84 0.36 32.45
CA ALA A 6 -19.82 -0.09 33.43
C ALA A 6 -19.15 -0.81 34.61
N VAL A 7 -18.15 -1.65 34.35
CA VAL A 7 -17.35 -2.30 35.41
C VAL A 7 -16.62 -1.26 36.27
N VAL A 8 -16.03 -0.22 35.68
CA VAL A 8 -15.41 0.88 36.46
C VAL A 8 -16.44 1.56 37.36
N LYS A 9 -17.64 1.86 36.84
CA LYS A 9 -18.72 2.46 37.65
C LYS A 9 -19.18 1.54 38.78
N GLN A 10 -19.28 0.24 38.52
CA GLN A 10 -19.60 -0.76 39.54
C GLN A 10 -18.54 -0.78 40.66
N ARG A 11 -17.25 -0.82 40.30
CA ARG A 11 -16.15 -0.79 41.28
C ARG A 11 -16.07 0.52 42.06
N GLN A 12 -16.42 1.63 41.42
CA GLN A 12 -16.51 2.92 42.12
C GLN A 12 -17.60 2.88 43.19
N ALA A 13 -18.80 2.38 42.84
CA ALA A 13 -19.89 2.26 43.81
C ALA A 13 -19.55 1.30 44.97
N GLU A 14 -18.84 0.22 44.67
CA GLU A 14 -18.34 -0.72 45.68
C GLU A 14 -17.33 -0.06 46.63
N LEU A 15 -16.36 0.69 46.11
CA LEU A 15 -15.42 1.48 46.92
C LEU A 15 -16.14 2.50 47.79
N ASP A 16 -17.13 3.22 47.26
CA ASP A 16 -17.88 4.21 48.02
C ASP A 16 -18.62 3.57 49.20
N SER A 17 -19.16 2.37 49.01
CA SER A 17 -19.83 1.59 50.05
C SER A 17 -18.86 1.15 51.15
N THR A 18 -17.72 0.55 50.77
CA THR A 18 -16.71 0.05 51.73
C THR A 18 -16.01 1.21 52.45
N ALA A 19 -15.72 2.31 51.76
CA ALA A 19 -15.16 3.52 52.37
C ALA A 19 -16.10 4.12 53.42
N LYS A 20 -17.41 4.20 53.14
CA LYS A 20 -18.41 4.65 54.13
C LYS A 20 -18.49 3.72 55.33
N ARG A 21 -18.33 2.41 55.13
CA ARG A 21 -18.28 1.43 56.22
C ARG A 21 -17.06 1.64 57.10
N HIS A 22 -15.87 1.75 56.50
CA HIS A 22 -14.62 2.04 57.21
C HIS A 22 -14.68 3.34 58.03
N VAL A 23 -15.20 4.44 57.45
CA VAL A 23 -15.38 5.71 58.20
C VAL A 23 -16.28 5.53 59.42
N ARG A 24 -17.34 4.74 59.27
CA ARG A 24 -18.28 4.46 60.36
C ARG A 24 -17.64 3.59 61.44
N SER A 25 -16.96 2.51 61.08
CA SER A 25 -16.29 1.65 62.05
C SER A 25 -15.14 2.38 62.74
N ASN A 26 -14.42 3.28 62.07
CA ASN A 26 -13.42 4.13 62.71
C ASN A 26 -14.05 5.01 63.80
N THR A 27 -15.17 5.66 63.48
CA THR A 27 -15.90 6.50 64.45
C THR A 27 -16.45 5.68 65.62
N LEU A 28 -16.96 4.47 65.36
CA LEU A 28 -17.48 3.58 66.40
C LEU A 28 -16.37 3.00 67.27
N SER A 29 -15.20 2.69 66.68
CA SER A 29 -14.04 2.13 67.39
C SER A 29 -13.47 3.14 68.38
N GLN A 30 -13.37 4.42 67.97
CA GLN A 30 -12.99 5.52 68.87
C GLN A 30 -13.94 5.68 70.06
N ARG A 31 -15.18 5.21 69.95
CA ARG A 31 -16.20 5.21 71.01
C ARG A 31 -16.28 3.87 71.76
N GLY A 32 -15.39 2.92 71.46
CA GLY A 32 -15.40 1.58 72.06
C GLY A 32 -16.57 0.68 71.63
N ALA A 33 -17.33 1.06 70.59
CA ALA A 33 -18.53 0.35 70.16
C ALA A 33 -18.28 -0.78 69.15
N VAL A 34 -17.07 -0.88 68.59
CA VAL A 34 -16.62 -1.99 67.73
C VAL A 34 -15.16 -2.37 68.06
N SER A 35 -14.79 -3.62 67.77
CA SER A 35 -13.43 -4.12 68.01
C SER A 35 -12.41 -3.53 67.02
N ALA A 36 -11.12 -3.55 67.40
CA ALA A 36 -10.02 -3.17 66.51
C ALA A 36 -9.96 -4.06 65.27
N GLN A 37 -10.20 -5.37 65.42
CA GLN A 37 -10.25 -6.31 64.30
C GLN A 37 -11.31 -5.92 63.26
N GLN A 38 -12.51 -5.53 63.69
CA GLN A 38 -13.56 -5.12 62.76
C GLN A 38 -13.20 -3.84 61.98
N LEU A 39 -12.51 -2.89 62.64
CA LEU A 39 -12.00 -1.69 61.97
C LEU A 39 -10.93 -2.04 60.93
N ASP A 40 -10.00 -2.92 61.28
CA ASP A 40 -8.94 -3.36 60.37
C ASP A 40 -9.50 -4.14 59.17
N ASP A 41 -10.50 -5.00 59.39
CA ASP A 41 -11.20 -5.72 58.32
C ASP A 41 -11.91 -4.76 57.36
N ASP A 42 -12.62 -3.75 57.89
CA ASP A 42 -13.28 -2.73 57.07
C ASP A 42 -12.28 -1.85 56.30
N ARG A 43 -11.13 -1.54 56.91
CA ARG A 43 -10.04 -0.82 56.26
C ARG A 43 -9.46 -1.63 55.11
N ALA A 44 -9.14 -2.91 55.34
CA ALA A 44 -8.61 -3.81 54.32
C ALA A 44 -9.61 -3.98 53.16
N ALA A 45 -10.91 -4.04 53.46
CA ALA A 45 -11.95 -4.09 52.44
C ALA A 45 -12.01 -2.82 51.58
N ALA A 46 -11.87 -1.63 52.20
CA ALA A 46 -11.83 -0.36 51.48
C ALA A 46 -10.58 -0.24 50.59
N GLU A 47 -9.41 -0.63 51.09
CA GLU A 47 -8.16 -0.63 50.33
C GLU A 47 -8.22 -1.62 49.14
N SER A 48 -8.79 -2.81 49.37
CA SER A 48 -9.00 -3.81 48.31
C SER A 48 -9.95 -3.33 47.22
N ALA A 49 -11.07 -2.70 47.60
CA ALA A 49 -12.02 -2.11 46.65
C ALA A 49 -11.37 -0.98 45.82
N ARG A 50 -10.48 -0.19 46.45
CA ARG A 50 -9.72 0.86 45.75
C ARG A 50 -8.77 0.27 44.72
N ALA A 51 -8.03 -0.79 45.09
CA ALA A 51 -7.15 -1.48 44.15
C ALA A 51 -7.93 -2.09 42.97
N ALA A 52 -9.11 -2.67 43.23
CA ALA A 52 -9.98 -3.21 42.19
C ALA A 52 -10.47 -2.13 41.21
N LEU A 53 -10.83 -0.94 41.71
CA LEU A 53 -11.20 0.20 40.88
C LEU A 53 -10.05 0.67 39.99
N GLU A 54 -8.85 0.82 40.54
CA GLU A 54 -7.68 1.26 39.77
C GLU A 54 -7.30 0.24 38.70
N SER A 55 -7.38 -1.06 39.00
CA SER A 55 -7.23 -2.13 38.01
C SER A 55 -8.25 -2.02 36.88
N ALA A 56 -9.53 -1.80 37.20
CA ALA A 56 -10.57 -1.62 36.18
C ALA A 56 -10.32 -0.39 35.29
N LYS A 57 -9.86 0.73 35.86
CA LYS A 57 -9.47 1.93 35.09
C LYS A 57 -8.29 1.65 34.17
N ALA A 58 -7.28 0.93 34.66
CA ALA A 58 -6.11 0.54 33.86
C ALA A 58 -6.52 -0.33 32.67
N GLN A 59 -7.46 -1.27 32.86
CA GLN A 59 -8.00 -2.10 31.78
C GLN A 59 -8.72 -1.26 30.71
N VAL A 60 -9.49 -0.24 31.11
CA VAL A 60 -10.11 0.70 30.15
C VAL A 60 -9.05 1.46 29.37
N SER A 61 -7.98 1.93 30.03
CA SER A 61 -6.86 2.60 29.37
C SER A 61 -6.16 1.69 28.37
N ALA A 62 -5.84 0.46 28.76
CA ALA A 62 -5.22 -0.53 27.89
C ALA A 62 -6.09 -0.84 26.66
N ALA A 63 -7.41 -0.98 26.84
CA ALA A 63 -8.33 -1.19 25.74
C ALA A 63 -8.38 0.00 24.77
N ARG A 64 -8.29 1.24 25.28
CA ARG A 64 -8.20 2.45 24.44
C ARG A 64 -6.90 2.46 23.65
N ALA A 65 -5.77 2.16 24.28
CA ALA A 65 -4.48 2.08 23.60
C ALA A 65 -4.48 1.01 22.50
N ALA A 66 -5.09 -0.15 22.74
CA ALA A 66 -5.23 -1.21 21.74
C ALA A 66 -6.06 -0.76 20.53
N ILE A 67 -7.12 0.03 20.74
CA ILE A 67 -7.91 0.61 19.65
C ILE A 67 -7.07 1.57 18.80
N GLU A 68 -6.29 2.46 19.42
CA GLU A 68 -5.43 3.39 18.67
C GLU A 68 -4.32 2.65 17.90
N ALA A 69 -3.75 1.60 18.50
CA ALA A 69 -2.80 0.73 17.80
C ALA A 69 -3.45 0.06 16.58
N ALA A 70 -4.67 -0.47 16.73
CA ALA A 70 -5.40 -1.06 15.61
C ALA A 70 -5.70 -0.05 14.49
N ARG A 71 -6.06 1.20 14.82
CA ARG A 71 -6.24 2.27 13.83
C ARG A 71 -4.95 2.57 13.08
N THR A 72 -3.83 2.64 13.79
CA THR A 72 -2.52 2.85 13.18
C THR A 72 -2.19 1.72 12.21
N SER A 73 -2.46 0.46 12.60
CA SER A 73 -2.27 -0.71 11.73
C SER A 73 -3.12 -0.66 10.45
N ILE A 74 -4.35 -0.12 10.52
CA ILE A 74 -5.20 0.09 9.34
C ILE A 74 -4.55 1.08 8.39
N ILE A 75 -4.07 2.23 8.88
CA ILE A 75 -3.39 3.23 8.06
C ILE A 75 -2.15 2.62 7.39
N GLN A 76 -1.33 1.89 8.15
CA GLN A 76 -0.16 1.20 7.59
C GLN A 76 -0.54 0.19 6.50
N ALA A 77 -1.66 -0.53 6.66
CA ALA A 77 -2.15 -1.45 5.65
C ALA A 77 -2.60 -0.71 4.38
N GLN A 78 -3.29 0.43 4.52
CA GLN A 78 -3.70 1.28 3.39
C GLN A 78 -2.49 1.81 2.62
N THR A 79 -1.47 2.32 3.31
CA THR A 79 -0.22 2.78 2.66
C THR A 79 0.47 1.65 1.89
N ARG A 80 0.46 0.41 2.42
CA ARG A 80 1.00 -0.75 1.69
C ARG A 80 0.20 -1.05 0.43
N VAL A 81 -1.13 -0.95 0.48
CA VAL A 81 -1.99 -1.12 -0.71
C VAL A 81 -1.68 -0.05 -1.76
N GLU A 82 -1.57 1.21 -1.36
CA GLU A 82 -1.23 2.32 -2.27
C GLU A 82 0.14 2.12 -2.93
N ALA A 83 1.14 1.67 -2.17
CA ALA A 83 2.46 1.36 -2.70
C ALA A 83 2.43 0.21 -3.71
N SER A 84 1.66 -0.84 -3.43
CA SER A 84 1.45 -1.96 -4.36
C SER A 84 0.77 -1.51 -5.66
N GLN A 85 -0.27 -0.66 -5.56
CA GLN A 85 -0.95 -0.09 -6.73
C GLN A 85 -0.05 0.83 -7.54
N ALA A 86 0.84 1.60 -6.89
CA ALA A 86 1.83 2.41 -7.60
C ALA A 86 2.83 1.52 -8.36
N THR A 87 3.23 0.40 -7.78
CA THR A 87 4.10 -0.58 -8.43
C THR A 87 3.40 -1.23 -9.62
N GLU A 88 2.13 -1.59 -9.47
CA GLU A 88 1.29 -2.12 -10.56
C GLU A 88 1.20 -1.12 -11.72
N ARG A 89 0.91 0.16 -11.45
CA ARG A 89 0.87 1.21 -12.49
C ARG A 89 2.21 1.35 -13.21
N ARG A 90 3.33 1.28 -12.48
CA ARG A 90 4.67 1.33 -13.08
C ARG A 90 4.90 0.13 -14.00
N ILE A 91 4.54 -1.08 -13.57
CA ILE A 91 4.68 -2.28 -14.40
C ILE A 91 3.83 -2.19 -15.66
N LEU A 92 2.59 -1.70 -15.56
CA LEU A 92 1.72 -1.50 -16.72
C LEU A 92 2.31 -0.49 -17.72
N ALA A 93 2.91 0.60 -17.23
CA ALA A 93 3.62 1.56 -18.09
C ALA A 93 4.84 0.92 -18.77
N ASP A 94 5.66 0.17 -18.03
CA ASP A 94 6.82 -0.55 -18.59
C ASP A 94 6.38 -1.57 -19.68
N ILE A 95 5.21 -2.19 -19.53
CA ILE A 95 4.63 -3.11 -20.53
C ILE A 95 4.16 -2.34 -21.77
N ASP A 96 3.46 -1.21 -21.63
CA ASP A 96 3.00 -0.41 -22.77
C ASP A 96 4.19 0.15 -23.58
N ASP A 97 5.24 0.62 -22.89
CA ASP A 97 6.49 1.05 -23.54
C ASP A 97 7.23 -0.11 -24.24
N SER A 98 7.07 -1.34 -23.74
CA SER A 98 7.62 -2.56 -24.36
C SER A 98 6.79 -3.05 -25.55
N GLU A 99 5.57 -2.55 -25.73
CA GLU A 99 4.70 -2.84 -26.87
C GLU A 99 5.02 -1.87 -28.03
N LEU A 100 5.91 -2.29 -28.94
CA LEU A 100 6.28 -1.55 -30.15
C LEU A 100 5.07 -1.39 -31.10
N LYS A 101 4.29 -0.31 -30.93
CA LYS A 101 3.23 0.09 -31.87
C LYS A 101 3.82 0.94 -32.99
N ALA A 102 3.75 0.45 -34.23
CA ALA A 102 4.23 1.19 -35.39
C ALA A 102 3.28 2.35 -35.74
N PRO A 103 3.76 3.60 -35.97
CA PRO A 103 2.87 4.77 -35.99
C PRO A 103 2.06 4.97 -37.28
N ALA A 104 2.30 4.22 -38.35
CA ALA A 104 1.53 4.33 -39.60
C ALA A 104 1.75 3.10 -40.47
N THR A 105 0.87 2.89 -41.46
CA THR A 105 0.97 1.84 -42.47
C THR A 105 2.27 1.96 -43.27
N ALA A 106 3.34 1.32 -42.81
CA ALA A 106 4.62 1.21 -43.47
C ALA A 106 4.93 -0.27 -43.77
N ALA A 107 5.54 -0.56 -44.91
CA ALA A 107 5.93 -1.92 -45.27
C ALA A 107 7.16 -2.35 -44.44
N PHE A 108 6.98 -3.34 -43.57
CA PHE A 108 8.05 -3.89 -42.74
C PHE A 108 8.88 -4.90 -43.55
N SER A 109 10.20 -4.70 -43.63
CA SER A 109 11.11 -5.77 -44.02
C SER A 109 11.24 -6.75 -42.85
N ILE A 110 10.96 -8.03 -43.06
CA ILE A 110 11.03 -9.06 -41.99
C ILE A 110 12.48 -9.16 -41.52
N ALA A 111 12.78 -8.59 -40.34
CA ALA A 111 14.00 -8.87 -39.61
C ALA A 111 13.75 -10.09 -38.70
N SER A 112 14.47 -11.19 -38.95
CA SER A 112 14.44 -12.37 -38.08
C SER A 112 15.15 -12.06 -36.76
N LEU A 113 14.39 -11.79 -35.70
CA LEU A 113 14.89 -11.82 -34.33
C LEU A 113 14.58 -13.21 -33.77
N SER A 114 15.61 -14.03 -33.55
CA SER A 114 15.43 -15.29 -32.84
C SER A 114 15.08 -14.99 -31.38
N GLN A 115 14.11 -15.75 -30.85
CA GLN A 115 13.38 -15.57 -29.59
C GLN A 115 14.23 -15.46 -28.28
N ALA A 116 15.56 -15.42 -28.38
CA ALA A 116 16.48 -15.50 -27.24
C ALA A 116 17.56 -14.40 -27.20
N LYS A 117 17.46 -13.34 -28.00
CA LYS A 117 18.44 -12.23 -27.95
C LYS A 117 17.92 -11.09 -27.09
N SER A 118 18.45 -11.00 -25.86
CA SER A 118 18.29 -9.83 -24.99
C SER A 118 18.85 -8.58 -25.70
N LEU A 119 17.99 -7.60 -25.95
CA LEU A 119 18.35 -6.32 -26.55
C LEU A 119 18.55 -5.30 -25.43
N ALA A 120 19.68 -4.59 -25.44
CA ALA A 120 19.92 -3.49 -24.52
C ALA A 120 18.97 -2.31 -24.80
N ALA A 121 18.62 -1.55 -23.76
CA ALA A 121 17.85 -0.31 -23.90
C ALA A 121 18.49 0.59 -24.97
N GLY A 122 17.73 0.95 -26.02
CA GLY A 122 18.19 1.77 -27.14
C GLY A 122 18.81 1.03 -28.33
N GLY A 123 18.79 -0.31 -28.37
CA GLY A 123 19.22 -1.08 -29.54
C GLY A 123 18.26 -0.92 -30.73
N ARG A 124 18.78 -0.62 -31.93
CA ARG A 124 17.98 -0.57 -33.17
C ARG A 124 17.37 -1.94 -33.48
N VAL A 125 16.04 -2.03 -33.44
CA VAL A 125 15.29 -3.29 -33.63
C VAL A 125 14.83 -3.49 -35.08
N LEU A 126 14.46 -2.41 -35.78
CA LEU A 126 13.99 -2.43 -37.17
C LEU A 126 14.56 -1.24 -37.95
N ASN A 127 14.81 -1.43 -39.25
CA ASN A 127 15.14 -0.36 -40.18
C ASN A 127 13.90 -0.09 -41.04
N MET A 128 13.39 1.13 -40.98
CA MET A 128 12.18 1.54 -41.72
C MET A 128 12.62 2.24 -42.99
N VAL A 129 12.22 1.71 -44.15
CA VAL A 129 12.49 2.33 -45.45
C VAL A 129 11.19 2.98 -45.90
N ASP A 130 11.25 4.28 -46.19
CA ASP A 130 10.15 5.00 -46.84
C ASP A 130 10.11 4.58 -48.32
N LEU A 131 8.96 4.09 -48.79
CA LEU A 131 8.78 3.64 -50.18
C LEU A 131 8.51 4.81 -51.16
N ALA A 132 8.53 6.06 -50.68
CA ALA A 132 8.29 7.23 -51.54
C ALA A 132 9.38 7.46 -52.61
N ASP A 133 10.59 6.87 -52.46
CA ASP A 133 11.68 7.02 -53.44
C ASP A 133 12.50 5.70 -53.55
N VAL A 134 12.04 4.80 -54.42
CA VAL A 134 12.74 3.55 -54.74
C VAL A 134 13.49 3.71 -56.06
N TYR A 135 14.82 3.76 -55.99
CA TYR A 135 15.68 3.65 -57.17
C TYR A 135 16.35 2.27 -57.19
N MET A 136 16.21 1.58 -58.32
CA MET A 136 16.78 0.26 -58.58
C MET A 136 18.09 0.43 -59.36
N THR A 137 19.23 0.17 -58.71
CA THR A 137 20.54 0.20 -59.36
C THR A 137 20.76 -1.10 -60.12
N PHE A 138 20.66 -1.06 -61.45
CA PHE A 138 21.10 -2.14 -62.32
C PHE A 138 22.60 -1.97 -62.61
N PHE A 139 23.41 -2.97 -62.25
CA PHE A 139 24.77 -3.08 -62.75
C PHE A 139 24.71 -3.57 -64.21
N LEU A 140 24.98 -2.69 -65.18
CA LEU A 140 25.23 -3.10 -66.57
C LEU A 140 26.71 -3.48 -66.76
N PRO A 141 27.02 -4.71 -67.22
CA PRO A 141 28.38 -5.07 -67.65
C PRO A 141 28.84 -4.19 -68.82
N THR A 142 30.05 -3.64 -68.70
CA THR A 142 30.68 -2.71 -69.65
C THR A 142 31.08 -3.38 -70.95
N GLU A 143 30.14 -3.59 -71.88
CA GLU A 143 30.42 -3.77 -73.32
C GLU A 143 29.47 -3.00 -74.27
N GLN A 144 28.51 -2.20 -73.76
CA GLN A 144 27.61 -1.40 -74.60
C GLN A 144 27.41 0.04 -74.11
N ALA A 145 28.38 0.63 -73.41
CA ALA A 145 28.34 2.03 -72.95
C ALA A 145 28.65 3.08 -74.05
N GLY A 146 28.53 2.70 -75.32
CA GLY A 146 28.99 3.50 -76.46
C GLY A 146 28.00 3.60 -77.59
N SER A 147 26.72 3.90 -77.34
CA SER A 147 25.80 4.44 -78.36
C SER A 147 24.44 4.80 -77.75
N ALA A 148 24.36 5.93 -77.05
CA ALA A 148 23.05 6.55 -76.77
C ALA A 148 23.19 8.06 -76.54
N GLY A 149 23.67 8.75 -77.58
CA GLY A 149 23.63 10.20 -77.70
C GLY A 149 23.00 10.60 -79.03
N ALA A 150 21.71 10.33 -79.22
CA ALA A 150 20.76 11.20 -79.92
C ALA A 150 19.45 10.47 -80.25
N ARG A 151 18.36 11.00 -79.67
CA ARG A 151 16.99 11.09 -80.23
C ARG A 151 16.31 9.78 -80.69
N GLN A 152 15.25 9.40 -79.99
CA GLN A 152 13.88 9.65 -80.51
C GLN A 152 12.80 9.42 -79.45
N ARG A 153 11.79 10.28 -79.52
CA ARG A 153 10.51 10.20 -78.82
C ARG A 153 9.73 8.98 -79.34
N SER A 154 9.03 8.26 -78.47
CA SER A 154 7.61 7.97 -78.67
C SER A 154 6.99 7.40 -77.40
N ALA A 155 5.80 7.90 -77.10
CA ALA A 155 4.89 7.47 -76.07
C ALA A 155 4.35 6.05 -76.35
N LEU A 156 3.97 5.34 -75.28
CA LEU A 156 2.58 4.94 -75.02
C LEU A 156 2.52 4.37 -73.59
N GLY A 157 1.62 4.91 -72.76
CA GLY A 157 1.06 4.16 -71.62
C GLY A 157 -0.14 3.32 -72.11
N PRO A 158 -1.05 2.89 -71.22
CA PRO A 158 -0.96 2.77 -69.76
C PRO A 158 -0.41 1.41 -69.29
#